data_AF-A0A7W1L2K6-F1
#
_entry.id   AF-A0A7W1L2K6-F1
#
_cell.length_a   1.000
_cell.length_b   1.000
_cell.length_c   1.000
_cell.angle_alpha   90.00
_cell.angle_beta   90.00
_cell.angle_gamma   90.00
#
_symmetry.space_group_name_H-M   'P 1'
#
loop_
_entity.id
_entity.type
_entity.pdbx_description
1 polymer ?
#
loop_
_entity_poly.entity_id
_entity_poly.type
_entity_poly.pdbx_seq_one_letter_code
_entity_poly.pdbx_strand_id
1 'polypeptide(L)'
;MLRIAATVCLLFSMTLVVCPQGRSGNWLKGKWEGKGFQIDTDETWTMRLRTQGRKFLVEYPSLNCGGEWKLISINSRRAMFRERITLGLNECVDKGNVLIERLNGRQIAYRYSYRGTTEVSASAILNRKR
;
A
#
# COMPACT_ATOMS: atom_id res chain seq x y z
N MET A 1 -35.24 -30.99 -57.03
CA MET A 1 -34.92 -29.62 -56.57
C MET A 1 -35.17 -29.59 -55.06
N LEU A 2 -34.13 -29.47 -54.24
CA LEU A 2 -33.80 -28.29 -53.38
C LEU A 2 -34.84 -28.04 -52.26
N ARG A 3 -34.57 -27.89 -50.95
CA ARG A 3 -33.35 -27.81 -50.11
C ARG A 3 -33.67 -28.30 -48.69
N ILE A 4 -32.69 -28.98 -48.09
CA ILE A 4 -32.57 -29.23 -46.65
C ILE A 4 -32.23 -27.90 -45.98
N ALA A 5 -33.07 -27.43 -45.05
CA ALA A 5 -32.73 -26.31 -44.18
C ALA A 5 -31.99 -26.89 -42.95
N ALA A 6 -30.67 -26.92 -43.02
CA ALA A 6 -29.82 -27.23 -41.87
C ALA A 6 -29.76 -25.99 -40.98
N THR A 7 -30.51 -26.01 -39.88
CA THR A 7 -30.40 -25.01 -38.81
C THR A 7 -29.09 -25.24 -38.07
N VAL A 8 -28.07 -24.48 -38.43
CA VAL A 8 -26.78 -24.45 -37.73
C VAL A 8 -26.98 -23.73 -36.40
N CYS A 9 -27.13 -24.50 -35.33
CA CYS A 9 -27.11 -23.99 -33.97
C CYS A 9 -25.65 -23.65 -33.61
N LEU A 10 -25.24 -22.41 -33.93
CA LEU A 10 -23.95 -21.84 -33.55
C LEU A 10 -23.92 -21.65 -32.03
N LEU A 11 -23.47 -22.69 -31.32
CA LEU A 11 -23.14 -22.63 -29.90
C LEU A 11 -21.90 -21.74 -29.73
N PHE A 12 -22.11 -20.45 -29.55
CA PHE A 12 -21.08 -19.53 -29.09
C PHE A 12 -20.71 -19.93 -27.65
N SER A 13 -19.69 -20.79 -27.53
CA SER A 13 -19.05 -21.14 -26.27
C SER A 13 -18.50 -19.86 -25.65
N MET A 14 -19.27 -19.29 -24.72
CA MET A 14 -18.88 -18.16 -23.91
C MET A 14 -17.80 -18.65 -22.95
N THR A 15 -16.56 -18.67 -23.42
CA THR A 15 -15.40 -18.96 -22.58
C THR A 15 -15.34 -17.86 -21.53
N LEU A 16 -15.67 -18.23 -20.29
CA LEU A 16 -15.47 -17.38 -19.13
C LEU A 16 -13.97 -17.08 -19.08
N VAL A 17 -13.58 -15.89 -19.54
CA VAL A 17 -12.26 -15.33 -19.31
C VAL A 17 -12.18 -15.08 -17.81
N VAL A 18 -11.70 -16.08 -17.07
CA VAL A 18 -11.30 -15.92 -15.68
C VAL A 18 -10.07 -15.04 -15.69
N CYS A 19 -10.26 -13.73 -15.58
CA CYS A 19 -9.16 -12.81 -15.31
C CYS A 19 -8.51 -13.25 -14.00
N PRO A 20 -7.19 -13.53 -13.96
CA PRO A 20 -6.52 -13.83 -12.72
C PRO A 20 -6.67 -12.61 -11.80
N GLN A 21 -7.49 -12.74 -10.77
CA GLN A 21 -7.57 -11.75 -9.71
C GLN A 21 -6.18 -11.70 -9.08
N GLY A 22 -5.45 -10.62 -9.36
CA GLY A 22 -4.11 -10.41 -8.83
C GLY A 22 -4.15 -10.63 -7.33
N ARG A 23 -3.46 -11.65 -6.83
CA ARG A 23 -3.31 -11.93 -5.39
C ARG A 23 -2.63 -10.73 -4.74
N SER A 24 -3.39 -9.71 -4.37
CA SER A 24 -2.92 -8.50 -3.70
C SER A 24 -2.57 -8.74 -2.23
N GLY A 25 -2.69 -9.97 -1.72
CA GLY A 25 -2.86 -10.21 -0.30
C GLY A 25 -1.62 -10.35 0.59
N ASN A 26 -0.39 -10.48 0.08
CA ASN A 26 0.74 -10.91 0.95
C ASN A 26 2.07 -10.18 0.82
N TRP A 27 2.29 -9.35 -0.20
CA TRP A 27 3.64 -8.79 -0.41
C TRP A 27 4.07 -7.83 0.70
N LEU A 28 3.11 -7.10 1.29
CA LEU A 28 3.36 -6.14 2.35
C LEU A 28 3.33 -6.76 3.75
N LYS A 29 2.87 -8.01 3.93
CA LYS A 29 2.77 -8.70 5.23
C LYS A 29 4.14 -8.79 5.91
N GLY A 30 4.23 -8.47 7.21
CA GLY A 30 5.44 -8.65 8.02
C GLY A 30 5.83 -7.42 8.82
N LYS A 31 7.09 -7.40 9.27
CA LYS A 31 7.71 -6.27 9.97
C LYS A 31 8.69 -5.59 9.04
N TRP A 32 8.68 -4.26 9.05
CA TRP A 32 9.54 -3.42 8.22
C TRP A 32 10.12 -2.30 9.08
N GLU A 33 11.37 -1.91 8.80
CA GLU A 33 12.01 -0.79 9.49
C GLU A 33 12.95 -0.05 8.56
N GLY A 34 13.08 1.25 8.76
CA GLY A 34 14.03 2.11 8.07
C GLY A 34 14.13 3.46 8.73
N LYS A 35 14.88 4.37 8.09
CA LYS A 35 14.96 5.77 8.49
C LYS A 35 14.20 6.62 7.49
N GLY A 36 13.27 7.43 7.99
CA GLY A 36 12.59 8.45 7.22
C GLY A 36 13.43 9.72 7.15
N PHE A 37 13.21 10.49 6.08
CA PHE A 37 13.77 11.82 5.87
C PHE A 37 12.62 12.79 5.56
N GLN A 38 12.57 13.90 6.28
CA GLN A 38 11.59 14.98 6.12
C GLN A 38 12.25 16.06 5.28
N ILE A 39 11.64 16.39 4.15
CA ILE A 39 12.22 17.28 3.15
C ILE A 39 12.15 18.75 3.59
N ASP A 40 11.07 19.15 4.25
CA ASP A 40 10.85 20.55 4.64
C ASP A 40 11.59 20.96 5.93
N THR A 41 11.95 20.02 6.80
CA THR A 41 12.73 20.28 8.03
C THR A 41 14.17 19.75 8.00
N ASP A 42 14.56 18.98 6.98
CA ASP A 42 15.86 18.29 6.88
C ASP A 42 16.14 17.32 8.05
N GLU A 43 15.09 16.77 8.65
CA GLU A 43 15.19 15.86 9.80
C GLU A 43 15.07 14.39 9.41
N THR A 44 15.57 13.51 10.28
CA THR A 44 15.42 12.05 10.12
C THR A 44 14.82 11.40 11.36
N TRP A 45 14.04 10.33 11.15
CA TRP A 45 13.46 9.54 12.24
C TRP A 45 13.51 8.06 11.94
N THR A 46 13.43 7.26 12.99
CA THR A 46 13.25 5.82 12.85
C THR A 46 11.78 5.51 12.59
N MET A 47 11.52 4.60 11.66
CA MET A 47 10.17 4.18 11.30
C MET A 47 10.05 2.67 11.35
N ARG A 48 9.00 2.17 12.01
CA ARG A 48 8.66 0.74 12.08
C ARG A 48 7.24 0.54 11.61
N LEU A 49 7.06 -0.42 10.72
CA LEU A 49 5.75 -0.81 10.19
C LEU A 49 5.52 -2.29 10.47
N ARG A 50 4.37 -2.61 11.07
CA ARG A 50 3.91 -3.98 11.29
C ARG A 50 2.60 -4.20 10.56
N THR A 51 2.56 -5.22 9.72
CA THR A 51 1.40 -5.52 8.89
C THR A 51 0.95 -6.96 9.10
N GLN A 52 -0.34 -7.13 9.39
CA GLN A 52 -0.96 -8.42 9.62
C GLN A 52 -2.41 -8.39 9.12
N GLY A 53 -2.70 -9.12 8.05
CA GLY A 53 -4.00 -9.06 7.38
C GLY A 53 -4.28 -7.63 6.88
N ARG A 54 -5.37 -7.02 7.35
CA ARG A 54 -5.74 -5.62 7.04
C ARG A 54 -5.35 -4.62 8.14
N LYS A 55 -4.51 -5.03 9.10
CA LYS A 55 -3.98 -4.14 10.15
C LYS A 55 -2.59 -3.67 9.76
N PHE A 56 -2.38 -2.35 9.81
CA PHE A 56 -1.13 -1.67 9.46
C PHE A 56 -0.79 -0.72 10.60
N LEU A 57 0.11 -1.15 11.48
CA LEU A 57 0.53 -0.38 12.65
C LEU A 57 1.88 0.28 12.34
N VAL A 58 1.98 1.57 12.61
CA VAL A 58 3.20 2.35 12.39
C VAL A 58 3.67 2.95 13.72
N GLU A 59 4.98 2.94 13.92
CA GLU A 59 5.65 3.56 15.05
C GLU A 59 6.76 4.46 14.51
N TYR A 60 6.90 5.64 15.11
CA TYR A 60 7.96 6.61 14.86
C TYR A 60 8.71 6.87 16.19
N PRO A 61 9.54 5.93 16.68
CA PRO A 61 9.98 5.95 18.07
C PRO A 61 10.80 7.17 18.45
N SER A 62 11.63 7.69 17.54
CA SER A 62 12.43 8.90 17.79
C SER A 62 11.60 10.18 17.87
N LEU A 63 10.34 10.14 17.44
CA LEU A 63 9.38 11.23 17.53
C LEU A 63 8.32 10.97 18.62
N ASN A 64 8.42 9.89 19.39
CA ASN A 64 7.38 9.45 20.35
C ASN A 64 5.97 9.33 19.75
N CYS A 65 5.87 9.05 18.45
CA CYS A 65 4.59 8.95 17.75
C CYS A 65 4.28 7.54 17.27
N GLY A 66 3.00 7.28 17.05
CA GLY A 66 2.53 6.01 16.53
C GLY A 66 1.07 6.04 16.15
N GLY A 67 0.66 5.08 15.34
CA GLY A 67 -0.69 5.07 14.80
C GLY A 67 -1.02 3.85 13.95
N GLU A 68 -2.11 4.00 13.23
CA GLU A 68 -2.58 3.03 12.26
C GLU A 68 -2.70 3.65 10.89
N TRP A 69 -2.40 2.88 9.84
CA TRP A 69 -2.68 3.27 8.47
C TRP A 69 -3.96 2.61 7.97
N LYS A 70 -4.94 3.43 7.59
CA LYS A 70 -6.20 2.98 6.99
C LYS A 70 -5.99 2.76 5.50
N LEU A 71 -6.11 1.50 5.08
CA LEU A 71 -5.91 1.09 3.69
C LEU A 71 -6.98 1.69 2.78
N ILE A 72 -6.53 2.43 1.74
CA ILE A 72 -7.38 2.96 0.68
C ILE A 72 -7.41 1.99 -0.50
N SER A 73 -6.24 1.58 -0.98
CA SER A 73 -6.12 0.65 -2.11
C SER A 73 -4.81 -0.15 -2.02
N ILE A 74 -4.81 -1.37 -2.55
CA ILE A 74 -3.61 -2.19 -2.68
C ILE A 74 -3.68 -3.04 -3.94
N ASN A 75 -2.56 -3.11 -4.66
CA ASN A 75 -2.34 -4.04 -5.76
C ASN A 75 -1.01 -4.79 -5.55
N SER A 76 -0.48 -5.46 -6.56
CA SER A 76 0.74 -6.27 -6.45
C SER A 76 2.04 -5.47 -6.24
N ARG A 77 2.02 -4.15 -6.50
CA ARG A 77 3.20 -3.26 -6.42
C ARG A 77 3.02 -2.06 -5.50
N ARG A 78 1.80 -1.57 -5.29
CA ARG A 78 1.54 -0.33 -4.55
C ARG A 78 0.43 -0.53 -3.52
N ALA A 79 0.55 0.20 -2.42
CA ALA A 79 -0.52 0.34 -1.42
C ALA A 79 -0.62 1.81 -0.99
N MET A 80 -1.84 2.32 -0.96
CA MET A 80 -2.16 3.68 -0.54
C MET A 80 -2.93 3.65 0.76
N PHE A 81 -2.58 4.57 1.67
CA PHE A 81 -3.19 4.65 2.98
C PHE A 81 -3.51 6.09 3.37
N ARG A 82 -4.46 6.21 4.28
CA ARG A 82 -4.64 7.40 5.12
C ARG A 82 -4.06 7.12 6.49
N GLU A 83 -3.17 7.98 6.95
CA GLU A 83 -2.65 7.87 8.31
C GLU A 83 -3.69 8.25 9.36
N ARG A 84 -3.63 7.55 10.49
CA ARG A 84 -4.33 7.88 11.73
C ARG A 84 -3.34 7.77 12.89
N ILE A 85 -2.82 8.89 13.36
CA ILE A 85 -2.00 8.98 14.57
C ILE A 85 -2.88 8.69 15.79
N THR A 86 -2.36 7.88 16.71
CA THR A 86 -3.04 7.54 17.98
C THR A 86 -2.16 7.78 19.21
N LEU A 87 -0.86 8.00 19.01
CA LEU A 87 0.13 8.36 20.03
C LEU A 87 0.94 9.56 19.52
N GLY A 88 1.17 10.57 20.38
CA GLY A 88 1.89 11.78 20.00
C GLY A 88 1.05 12.82 19.24
N LEU A 89 -0.27 12.88 19.48
CA LEU A 89 -1.20 13.78 18.75
C LEU A 89 -0.87 15.28 18.83
N ASN A 90 -0.12 15.71 19.84
CA ASN A 90 0.29 17.10 20.00
C ASN A 90 1.61 17.41 19.27
N GLU A 91 2.34 16.39 18.82
CA GLU A 91 3.68 16.51 18.23
C GLU A 91 3.69 16.09 16.76
N CYS A 92 2.84 15.13 16.37
CA CYS A 92 2.81 14.58 15.02
C CYS A 92 1.58 14.98 14.22
N VAL A 93 1.81 15.20 12.94
CA VAL A 93 0.76 15.53 11.98
C VAL A 93 -0.07 14.29 11.66
N ASP A 94 -1.39 14.40 11.84
CA ASP A 94 -2.35 13.34 11.54
C ASP A 94 -2.97 13.48 10.13
N LYS A 95 -3.57 12.39 9.62
CA LYS A 95 -4.35 12.35 8.37
C LYS A 95 -3.55 12.57 7.08
N GLY A 96 -2.23 12.40 7.13
CA GLY A 96 -1.37 12.41 5.96
C GLY A 96 -1.67 11.26 4.99
N ASN A 97 -1.27 11.44 3.73
CA ASN A 97 -1.37 10.40 2.71
C ASN A 97 -0.07 9.60 2.68
N VAL A 98 -0.20 8.28 2.65
CA VAL A 98 0.96 7.38 2.59
C VAL A 98 0.88 6.52 1.33
N LEU A 99 1.98 6.49 0.58
CA LEU A 99 2.19 5.57 -0.53
C LEU A 99 3.33 4.61 -0.19
N ILE A 100 3.05 3.32 -0.28
CA ILE A 100 4.06 2.26 -0.22
C ILE A 100 4.22 1.66 -1.61
N GLU A 101 5.47 1.58 -2.08
CA GLU A 101 5.83 0.89 -3.32
C GLU A 101 6.74 -0.30 -3.02
N ARG A 102 6.40 -1.46 -3.60
CA ARG A 102 7.22 -2.65 -3.53
C ARG A 102 8.43 -2.48 -4.45
N LEU A 103 9.63 -2.45 -3.88
CA LEU A 103 10.87 -2.44 -4.65
C LEU A 103 11.31 -3.86 -4.99
N ASN A 104 11.30 -4.76 -4.00
CA ASN A 104 11.61 -6.17 -4.18
C ASN A 104 10.97 -7.02 -3.06
N GLY A 105 11.45 -8.25 -2.81
CA GLY A 105 10.92 -9.12 -1.76
C GLY A 105 11.25 -8.67 -0.32
N ARG A 106 12.27 -7.82 -0.15
CA ARG A 106 12.83 -7.40 1.14
C ARG A 106 12.81 -5.90 1.38
N GLN A 107 12.45 -5.10 0.37
CA GLN A 107 12.43 -3.65 0.48
C GLN A 107 11.14 -3.05 -0.09
N ILE A 108 10.68 -2.00 0.60
CA ILE A 108 9.58 -1.14 0.17
C ILE A 108 10.03 0.31 0.28
N ALA A 109 9.55 1.14 -0.64
CA ALA A 109 9.65 2.59 -0.53
C ALA A 109 8.41 3.13 0.18
N TYR A 110 8.62 4.09 1.06
CA TYR A 110 7.60 4.89 1.72
C TYR A 110 7.68 6.32 1.20
N ARG A 111 6.51 6.92 0.95
CA ARG A 111 6.35 8.34 0.67
C ARG A 111 5.15 8.87 1.43
N TYR A 112 5.30 10.09 1.94
CA TYR A 112 4.30 10.83 2.66
C TYR A 112 3.99 12.16 1.97
N SER A 113 2.73 12.54 1.95
CA SER A 113 2.31 13.91 1.68
C SER A 113 1.32 14.39 2.74
N TYR A 114 1.32 15.70 3.00
CA TYR A 114 0.32 16.30 3.86
C TYR A 114 -1.09 16.12 3.30
N ARG A 115 -2.08 16.25 4.19
CA ARG A 115 -3.48 16.13 3.81
C ARG A 115 -3.84 17.20 2.77
N GLY A 116 -4.42 16.76 1.65
CA GLY A 116 -4.85 17.64 0.57
C GLY A 116 -3.75 18.00 -0.43
N THR A 117 -2.52 17.53 -0.22
CA THR A 117 -1.41 17.75 -1.17
C THR A 117 -0.94 16.45 -1.81
N THR A 118 -0.33 16.56 -2.98
CA THR A 118 0.37 15.46 -3.67
C THR A 118 1.88 15.60 -3.62
N GLU A 119 2.38 16.73 -3.10
CA GLU A 119 3.81 16.98 -2.91
C GLU A 119 4.36 16.07 -1.82
N VAL A 120 5.47 15.40 -2.13
CA VAL A 120 6.11 14.49 -1.17
C VAL A 120 6.87 15.33 -0.16
N SER A 121 6.52 15.19 1.12
CA SER A 121 7.18 15.89 2.23
C SER A 121 8.13 14.97 3.00
N ALA A 122 7.93 13.65 2.93
CA ALA A 122 8.87 12.70 3.50
C ALA A 122 8.99 11.40 2.72
N SER A 123 10.13 10.73 2.86
CA SER A 123 10.37 9.43 2.23
C SER A 123 11.25 8.52 3.08
N ALA A 124 11.17 7.21 2.83
CA ALA A 124 12.03 6.22 3.46
C ALA A 124 12.18 4.97 2.58
N ILE A 125 13.28 4.23 2.77
CA ILE A 125 13.37 2.83 2.34
C ILE A 125 13.25 1.95 3.58
N LEU A 126 12.22 1.10 3.62
CA LEU A 126 12.02 0.17 4.73
C LEU A 126 12.46 -1.24 4.32
N ASN A 127 13.24 -1.86 5.19
CA ASN A 127 13.77 -3.21 5.03
C ASN A 127 12.94 -4.19 5.86
N ARG A 128 12.63 -5.34 5.27
CA ARG A 128 11.93 -6.43 5.95
C ARG A 128 12.78 -6.95 7.10
N LYS A 129 12.19 -7.04 8.29
CA LYS A 129 12.79 -7.68 9.46
C LYS A 129 12.49 -9.17 9.47
N ARG A 130 13.48 -9.94 9.93
CA ARG A 130 13.38 -11.40 10.10
C ARG A 130 12.41 -11.73 11.23
#